data_AF-A0A8E0RZ81-F1
#
_entry.id   AF-A0A8E0RZ81-F1
#
_cell.length_a   1.000
_cell.length_b   1.000
_cell.length_c   1.000
_cell.angle_alpha   90.00
_cell.angle_beta   90.00
_cell.angle_gamma   90.00
#
_symmetry.space_group_name_H-M   'P 1'
#
loop_
_entity.id
_entity.type
_entity.pdbx_description
1 polymer ?
#
loop_
_entity_poly.entity_id
_entity_poly.type
_entity_poly.pdbx_seq_one_letter_code
_entity_poly.pdbx_strand_id
1 'polypeptide(L)'
;FPIRSHTRLVRFLETLPSSCTGFVLAGDLDPEADSHLVCVQTDSSDLSPDLAAALSPTSHRSFSSSAISIANTTRAFTGASFASFSSDARYTTVRIVEDGVVVQLSRDAFTQFACSLSTMNDVRFEVPSLALKDSLVSSVSIRWEGQKDSSSPLLSTAFVPWKLNRVGYKFVW
;
A
#
# COMPACT_ATOMS: atom_id res chain seq x y z
N PHE A 1 3.15 -11.73 -2.95
CA PHE A 1 2.09 -12.75 -2.77
C PHE A 1 2.68 -14.16 -2.72
N PRO A 2 2.51 -14.93 -1.64
CA PRO A 2 2.84 -16.34 -1.62
C PRO A 2 2.07 -17.08 -2.70
N ILE A 3 2.75 -17.99 -3.37
CA ILE A 3 2.15 -18.90 -4.35
C ILE A 3 0.90 -19.60 -3.78
N ARG A 4 0.94 -19.99 -2.50
CA ARG A 4 -0.16 -20.69 -1.81
C ARG A 4 -1.47 -19.90 -1.74
N SER A 5 -1.40 -18.57 -1.87
CA SER A 5 -2.58 -17.69 -1.82
C SER A 5 -3.25 -17.50 -3.17
N HIS A 6 -2.66 -18.01 -4.28
CA HIS A 6 -3.14 -17.80 -5.64
C HIS A 6 -4.61 -18.19 -5.83
N THR A 7 -5.00 -19.41 -5.44
CA THR A 7 -6.40 -19.87 -5.59
C THR A 7 -7.40 -18.99 -4.84
N ARG A 8 -7.04 -18.48 -3.66
CA ARG A 8 -7.90 -17.57 -2.88
C ARG A 8 -8.02 -16.21 -3.57
N LEU A 9 -6.90 -15.69 -4.08
CA LEU A 9 -6.88 -14.43 -4.81
C LEU A 9 -7.69 -14.51 -6.11
N VAL A 10 -7.54 -15.58 -6.89
CA VAL A 10 -8.31 -15.78 -8.13
C VAL A 10 -9.81 -15.80 -7.83
N ARG A 11 -10.25 -16.59 -6.83
CA ARG A 11 -11.66 -16.62 -6.43
C ARG A 11 -12.16 -15.24 -6.02
N PHE A 12 -11.38 -14.50 -5.26
CA PHE A 12 -11.71 -13.12 -4.90
C PHE A 12 -11.88 -12.24 -6.15
N LEU A 13 -10.94 -12.27 -7.09
CA LEU A 13 -11.03 -11.52 -8.34
C LEU A 13 -12.27 -11.90 -9.17
N GLU A 14 -12.63 -13.18 -9.20
CA GLU A 14 -13.84 -13.68 -9.88
C GLU A 14 -15.14 -13.22 -9.20
N THR A 15 -15.12 -12.89 -7.90
CA THR A 15 -16.28 -12.31 -7.22
C THR A 15 -16.47 -10.81 -7.49
N LEU A 16 -15.47 -10.13 -8.05
CA LEU A 16 -15.56 -8.71 -8.34
C LEU A 16 -16.52 -8.47 -9.52
N PRO A 17 -17.42 -7.46 -9.44
CA PRO A 17 -18.23 -7.07 -10.58
C PRO A 17 -17.38 -6.69 -11.79
N SER A 18 -17.89 -6.88 -13.00
CA SER A 18 -17.23 -6.40 -14.22
C SER A 18 -17.03 -4.87 -14.27
N SER A 19 -17.81 -4.13 -13.47
CA SER A 19 -17.70 -2.69 -13.27
C SER A 19 -16.74 -2.30 -12.14
N CYS A 20 -16.06 -3.25 -11.49
CA CYS A 20 -15.14 -2.99 -10.40
C CYS A 20 -13.99 -2.09 -10.86
N THR A 21 -13.88 -0.92 -10.22
CA THR A 21 -12.84 0.08 -10.49
C THR A 21 -11.72 0.05 -9.46
N GLY A 22 -11.72 -0.91 -8.54
CA GLY A 22 -10.67 -1.03 -7.55
C GLY A 22 -10.99 -2.03 -6.45
N PHE A 23 -9.93 -2.47 -5.77
CA PHE A 23 -10.02 -3.34 -4.60
C PHE A 23 -8.90 -3.02 -3.61
N VAL A 24 -9.09 -3.45 -2.36
CA VAL A 24 -8.12 -3.27 -1.28
C VAL A 24 -7.65 -4.63 -0.81
N LEU A 25 -6.36 -4.72 -0.51
CA LEU A 25 -5.74 -5.88 0.10
C LEU A 25 -5.16 -5.47 1.44
N ALA A 26 -5.55 -6.19 2.49
CA ALA A 26 -4.91 -6.05 3.79
C ALA A 26 -3.46 -6.55 3.69
N GLY A 27 -2.54 -5.74 4.20
CA GLY A 27 -1.17 -6.12 4.46
C GLY A 27 -1.08 -6.87 5.78
N ASP A 28 -0.13 -7.79 5.84
CA ASP A 28 0.28 -8.39 7.11
C ASP A 28 1.54 -7.68 7.63
N LEU A 29 1.97 -7.99 8.85
CA LEU A 29 3.26 -7.56 9.34
C LEU A 29 4.37 -8.22 8.51
N ASP A 30 5.22 -7.43 7.88
CA ASP A 30 6.37 -7.93 7.13
C ASP A 30 7.58 -8.06 8.07
N PRO A 31 8.04 -9.28 8.40
CA PRO A 31 9.16 -9.49 9.32
C PRO A 31 10.51 -9.05 8.73
N GLU A 32 10.61 -8.87 7.41
CA GLU A 32 11.83 -8.41 6.75
C GLU A 32 11.93 -6.88 6.70
N ALA A 33 10.85 -6.17 7.05
CA ALA A 33 10.82 -4.71 7.10
C ALA A 33 11.60 -4.15 8.29
N ASP A 34 12.38 -3.09 8.04
CA ASP A 34 13.11 -2.36 9.09
C ASP A 34 12.24 -1.31 9.80
N SER A 35 11.04 -1.09 9.27
CA SER A 35 10.07 -0.11 9.72
C SER A 35 8.66 -0.46 9.24
N HIS A 36 7.62 0.12 9.86
CA HIS A 36 6.22 -0.06 9.47
C HIS A 36 5.46 1.27 9.54
N LEU A 37 4.62 1.56 8.55
CA LEU A 37 3.76 2.74 8.57
C LEU A 37 2.73 2.63 9.69
N VAL A 38 2.42 3.75 10.34
CA VAL A 38 1.42 3.82 11.40
C VAL A 38 0.53 5.04 11.19
N CYS A 39 -0.77 4.86 11.43
CA CYS A 39 -1.75 5.93 11.43
C CYS A 39 -1.89 6.46 12.85
N VAL A 40 -1.59 7.75 13.04
CA VAL A 40 -1.70 8.40 14.35
C VAL A 40 -2.94 9.27 14.34
N GLN A 41 -3.90 8.94 15.20
CA GLN A 41 -5.03 9.80 15.50
C GLN A 41 -4.58 10.86 16.52
N THR A 42 -4.75 12.12 16.18
CA THR A 42 -4.54 13.25 17.09
C THR A 42 -5.87 13.79 17.58
N ASP A 43 -6.01 13.88 18.89
CA ASP A 43 -7.17 14.51 19.53
C ASP A 43 -7.01 16.02 19.43
N SER A 44 -7.96 16.70 18.78
CA SER A 44 -8.01 18.17 18.83
C SER A 44 -8.75 18.61 20.09
N SER A 45 -8.08 18.56 21.24
CA SER A 45 -8.64 18.99 22.54
C SER A 45 -8.49 20.48 22.82
N ASP A 46 -8.06 21.30 21.86
CA ASP A 46 -7.84 22.74 22.05
C ASP A 46 -9.09 23.60 21.85
N LEU A 47 -10.28 23.00 21.78
CA LEU A 47 -11.54 23.73 21.69
C LEU A 47 -12.14 23.95 23.08
N SER A 48 -12.42 25.23 23.38
CA SER A 48 -13.13 25.68 24.58
C SER A 48 -14.39 24.82 24.83
N PRO A 49 -14.70 24.47 26.10
CA PRO A 49 -15.77 23.52 26.44
C PRO A 49 -17.15 23.88 25.87
N ASP A 50 -17.38 25.16 25.56
CA ASP A 50 -18.64 25.66 24.99
C ASP A 50 -18.85 25.29 23.50
N LEU A 51 -17.79 24.97 22.74
CA LEU A 51 -17.90 24.60 21.32
C LEU A 51 -17.97 23.08 21.10
N ALA A 52 -17.48 22.30 22.07
CA ALA A 52 -17.45 20.83 22.00
C ALA A 52 -18.84 20.19 22.09
N ALA A 53 -19.82 20.88 22.68
CA ALA A 53 -21.20 20.40 22.79
C ALA A 53 -22.04 20.60 21.52
N ALA A 54 -21.60 21.46 20.59
CA ALA A 54 -22.34 21.85 19.39
C ALA A 54 -21.95 21.08 18.12
N LEU A 55 -20.92 20.23 18.18
CA LEU A 55 -20.34 19.57 17.02
C LEU A 55 -20.48 18.04 17.12
N SER A 56 -20.89 17.42 16.02
CA SER A 56 -21.12 15.96 15.91
C SER A 56 -19.91 15.16 16.41
N PRO A 57 -20.09 13.98 17.04
CA PRO A 57 -19.02 13.16 17.62
C PRO A 57 -17.92 12.69 16.65
N THR A 58 -18.06 12.99 15.36
CA THR A 58 -17.12 12.67 14.27
C THR A 58 -16.26 13.85 13.80
N SER A 59 -16.47 15.06 14.32
CA SER A 59 -16.00 16.31 13.68
C SER A 59 -14.58 16.79 14.03
N HIS A 60 -13.83 16.06 14.87
CA HIS A 60 -12.57 16.56 15.44
C HIS A 60 -11.44 15.52 15.54
N ARG A 61 -11.40 14.56 14.62
CA ARG A 61 -10.29 13.59 14.55
C ARG A 61 -9.43 13.89 13.34
N SER A 62 -8.18 14.25 13.59
CA SER A 62 -7.16 14.37 12.56
C SER A 62 -6.30 13.12 12.56
N PHE A 63 -5.96 12.63 11.37
CA PHE A 63 -5.11 11.47 11.19
C PHE A 63 -3.84 11.89 10.47
N SER A 64 -2.70 11.34 10.88
CA SER A 64 -1.42 11.58 10.23
C SER A 64 -0.68 10.27 10.02
N SER A 65 0.03 10.18 8.89
CA SER A 65 0.91 9.06 8.57
C SER A 65 2.25 9.25 9.25
N SER A 66 2.70 8.26 10.00
CA SER A 66 4.04 8.16 10.56
C SER A 66 4.63 6.78 10.26
N ALA A 67 5.84 6.50 10.77
CA ALA A 67 6.38 5.14 10.76
C ALA A 67 7.22 4.88 12.00
N ILE A 68 7.17 3.65 12.49
CA ILE A 68 8.05 3.14 13.56
C ILE A 68 9.19 2.34 12.92
N SER A 69 10.38 2.36 13.51
CA SER A 69 11.56 1.63 13.00
C SER A 69 12.22 0.82 14.09
N ILE A 70 12.69 -0.39 13.74
CA ILE A 70 13.34 -1.31 14.67
C ILE A 70 14.61 -0.69 15.27
N ALA A 71 15.44 -0.07 14.42
CA ALA A 71 16.74 0.47 14.82
C ALA A 71 16.76 2.00 14.91
N ASN A 72 15.64 2.68 14.61
CA ASN A 72 15.56 4.15 14.50
C ASN A 72 16.63 4.76 13.56
N THR A 73 17.04 4.00 12.55
CA THR A 73 17.99 4.42 11.52
C THR A 73 17.26 4.88 10.25
N THR A 74 18.02 5.31 9.23
CA THR A 74 17.46 5.56 7.90
C THR A 74 16.73 4.31 7.40
N ARG A 75 15.46 4.49 7.07
CA ARG A 75 14.57 3.42 6.61
C ARG A 75 14.93 3.01 5.18
N ALA A 76 15.21 1.74 4.97
CA ALA A 76 15.42 1.16 3.66
C ALA A 76 14.16 0.43 3.17
N PHE A 77 13.45 -0.24 4.09
CA PHE A 77 12.27 -1.04 3.77
C PHE A 77 11.15 -0.87 4.82
N THR A 78 10.10 -0.15 4.42
CA THR A 78 8.95 0.15 5.29
C THR A 78 7.72 -0.67 4.86
N GLY A 79 7.22 -1.49 5.77
CA GLY A 79 5.96 -2.22 5.62
C GLY A 79 4.73 -1.32 5.78
N ALA A 80 3.58 -1.79 5.34
CA ALA A 80 2.32 -1.07 5.53
C ALA A 80 1.11 -2.00 5.67
N SER A 81 0.04 -1.47 6.24
CA SER A 81 -1.12 -2.23 6.71
C SER A 81 -2.12 -2.57 5.61
N PHE A 82 -2.11 -1.85 4.49
CA PHE A 82 -2.94 -2.19 3.32
C PHE A 82 -2.38 -1.62 2.02
N ALA A 83 -2.80 -2.22 0.90
CA ALA A 83 -2.60 -1.70 -0.43
C ALA A 83 -3.95 -1.60 -1.16
N SER A 84 -4.31 -0.41 -1.61
CA SER A 84 -5.48 -0.14 -2.44
C SER A 84 -5.07 0.01 -3.90
N PHE A 85 -5.80 -0.63 -4.80
CA PHE A 85 -5.60 -0.52 -6.24
C PHE A 85 -6.87 -0.01 -6.88
N SER A 86 -6.78 1.04 -7.69
CA SER A 86 -7.95 1.57 -8.41
C SER A 86 -7.62 1.94 -9.87
N SER A 87 -8.64 2.05 -10.70
CA SER A 87 -8.55 2.30 -12.14
C SER A 87 -8.92 3.74 -12.53
N ASP A 88 -8.77 4.69 -11.61
CA ASP A 88 -9.30 6.06 -11.72
C ASP A 88 -8.24 7.13 -12.05
N ALA A 89 -7.11 6.72 -12.62
CA ALA A 89 -6.04 7.66 -12.98
C ALA A 89 -5.70 7.62 -14.47
N ARG A 90 -5.27 8.77 -15.01
CA ARG A 90 -4.75 8.85 -16.39
C ARG A 90 -3.40 8.13 -16.54
N TYR A 91 -2.62 8.08 -15.46
CA TYR A 91 -1.32 7.45 -15.38
C TYR A 91 -1.15 6.83 -13.99
N THR A 92 -0.21 5.91 -13.84
CA THR A 92 0.08 5.29 -12.55
C THR A 92 0.50 6.34 -11.52
N THR A 93 -0.18 6.40 -10.39
CA THR A 93 0.18 7.22 -9.23
C THR A 93 0.25 6.35 -7.99
N VAL A 94 1.09 6.76 -7.05
CA VAL A 94 1.23 6.10 -5.75
C VAL A 94 1.25 7.15 -4.66
N ARG A 95 0.43 6.93 -3.63
CA ARG A 95 0.31 7.80 -2.47
C ARG A 95 0.28 6.96 -1.21
N ILE A 96 0.78 7.53 -0.13
CA ILE A 96 0.62 6.98 1.21
C ILE A 96 -0.59 7.67 1.83
N VAL A 97 -1.51 6.88 2.35
CA VAL A 97 -2.70 7.35 3.04
C VAL A 97 -2.77 6.59 4.34
N GLU A 98 -2.65 7.31 5.46
CA GLU A 98 -2.62 6.71 6.80
C GLU A 98 -1.45 5.71 6.92
N ASP A 99 -1.73 4.44 7.19
CA ASP A 99 -0.75 3.36 7.28
C ASP A 99 -0.73 2.43 6.06
N GLY A 100 -1.35 2.86 4.95
CA GLY A 100 -1.42 2.09 3.71
C GLY A 100 -0.93 2.83 2.48
N VAL A 101 -0.92 2.10 1.37
CA VAL A 101 -0.50 2.59 0.05
C VAL A 101 -1.69 2.55 -0.90
N VAL A 102 -1.92 3.65 -1.61
CA VAL A 102 -2.94 3.78 -2.64
C VAL A 102 -2.23 3.86 -3.99
N VAL A 103 -2.50 2.88 -4.85
CA VAL A 103 -2.01 2.78 -6.21
C VAL A 103 -3.17 3.04 -7.17
N GLN A 104 -3.13 4.15 -7.90
CA GLN A 104 -4.11 4.42 -8.94
C GLN A 104 -3.47 4.10 -10.28
N LEU A 105 -4.14 3.30 -11.09
CA LEU A 105 -3.71 2.83 -12.39
C LEU A 105 -4.63 3.40 -13.46
N SER A 106 -4.17 3.40 -14.71
CA SER A 106 -5.08 3.51 -15.84
C SER A 106 -5.97 2.27 -15.92
N ARG A 107 -7.13 2.39 -16.58
CA ARG A 107 -8.05 1.25 -16.77
C ARG A 107 -7.37 0.06 -17.45
N ASP A 108 -6.52 0.32 -18.45
CA ASP A 108 -5.77 -0.71 -19.16
C ASP A 108 -4.74 -1.38 -18.24
N ALA A 109 -3.98 -0.59 -17.46
CA ALA A 109 -3.00 -1.11 -16.51
C ALA A 109 -3.68 -1.91 -15.38
N PHE A 110 -4.84 -1.47 -14.90
CA PHE A 110 -5.63 -2.21 -13.91
C PHE A 110 -6.16 -3.54 -14.47
N THR A 111 -6.58 -3.56 -15.74
CA THR A 111 -7.00 -4.80 -16.42
C THR A 111 -5.82 -5.76 -16.57
N GLN A 112 -4.66 -5.26 -17.02
CA GLN A 112 -3.43 -6.03 -17.10
C GLN A 112 -3.00 -6.55 -15.72
N PHE A 113 -3.14 -5.74 -14.68
CA PHE A 113 -2.87 -6.14 -13.30
C PHE A 113 -3.75 -7.33 -12.88
N ALA A 114 -5.06 -7.22 -13.04
CA ALA A 114 -6.00 -8.30 -12.69
C ALA A 114 -5.71 -9.59 -13.47
N CYS A 115 -5.42 -9.49 -14.77
CA CYS A 115 -5.00 -10.63 -15.60
C CYS A 115 -3.66 -11.23 -15.13
N SER A 116 -2.70 -10.41 -14.72
CA SER A 116 -1.40 -10.89 -14.22
C SER A 116 -1.57 -11.64 -12.90
N LEU A 117 -2.42 -11.12 -12.00
CA LEU A 117 -2.76 -11.81 -10.75
C LEU A 117 -3.45 -13.15 -11.01
N SER A 118 -4.40 -13.23 -11.96
CA SER A 118 -5.11 -14.48 -12.25
C SER A 118 -4.19 -15.53 -12.87
N THR A 119 -3.24 -15.10 -13.69
CA THR A 119 -2.25 -15.97 -14.35
C THR A 119 -0.99 -16.23 -13.55
N MET A 120 -0.92 -15.73 -12.30
CA MET A 120 0.23 -15.91 -11.41
C MET A 120 1.54 -15.32 -11.96
N ASN A 121 1.44 -14.22 -12.70
CA ASN A 121 2.56 -13.50 -13.25
C ASN A 121 2.93 -12.28 -12.40
N ASP A 122 4.23 -12.04 -12.28
CA ASP A 122 4.76 -10.80 -11.74
C ASP A 122 4.42 -9.63 -12.68
N VAL A 123 4.15 -8.46 -12.12
CA VAL A 123 3.86 -7.26 -12.91
C VAL A 123 4.50 -6.03 -12.27
N ARG A 124 4.91 -5.10 -13.13
CA ARG A 124 5.54 -3.85 -12.74
C ARG A 124 4.94 -2.69 -13.53
N PHE A 125 4.60 -1.63 -12.82
CA PHE A 125 4.11 -0.38 -13.37
C PHE A 125 5.10 0.74 -13.06
N GLU A 126 5.55 1.45 -14.08
CA GLU A 126 6.36 2.65 -13.89
C GLU A 126 5.46 3.85 -13.60
N VAL A 127 5.90 4.71 -12.69
CA VAL A 127 5.28 6.00 -12.41
C VAL A 127 5.92 7.02 -13.35
N PRO A 128 5.18 7.61 -14.31
CA PRO A 128 5.79 8.52 -15.27
C PRO A 128 6.29 9.79 -14.59
N SER A 129 7.34 10.40 -15.14
CA SER A 129 7.98 11.60 -14.57
C SER A 129 7.04 12.77 -14.32
N LEU A 130 5.97 12.88 -15.11
CA LEU A 130 4.90 13.87 -14.93
C LEU A 130 4.14 13.69 -13.61
N ALA A 131 4.04 12.45 -13.11
CA ALA A 131 3.40 12.08 -11.85
C ALA A 131 4.37 12.12 -10.65
N LEU A 132 5.68 12.14 -10.90
CA LEU A 132 6.72 12.19 -9.86
C LEU A 132 6.84 13.56 -9.17
N LYS A 133 6.20 14.61 -9.71
CA LYS A 133 6.17 15.93 -9.04
C LYS A 133 5.56 15.85 -7.63
N ASP A 134 4.64 14.90 -7.43
CA ASP A 134 3.91 14.71 -6.17
C ASP A 134 4.22 13.36 -5.49
N SER A 135 5.11 12.54 -6.06
CA SER A 135 5.39 11.18 -5.56
C SER A 135 6.87 10.81 -5.68
N LEU A 136 7.45 10.35 -4.58
CA LEU A 136 8.82 9.82 -4.51
C LEU A 136 8.92 8.37 -5.02
N VAL A 137 7.79 7.77 -5.40
CA VAL A 137 7.72 6.38 -5.86
C VAL A 137 7.89 6.34 -7.37
N SER A 138 8.95 5.69 -7.83
CA SER A 138 9.25 5.55 -9.27
C SER A 138 8.54 4.39 -9.94
N SER A 139 8.18 3.34 -9.20
CA SER A 139 7.53 2.17 -9.74
C SER A 139 6.79 1.37 -8.66
N VAL A 140 5.81 0.58 -9.09
CA VAL A 140 5.11 -0.41 -8.28
C VAL A 140 5.37 -1.79 -8.87
N SER A 141 5.86 -2.72 -8.05
CA SER A 141 6.04 -4.12 -8.46
C SER A 141 5.18 -5.04 -7.60
N ILE A 142 4.45 -5.93 -8.25
CA ILE A 142 3.72 -7.02 -7.64
C ILE A 142 4.44 -8.31 -8.00
N ARG A 143 4.80 -9.09 -6.98
CA ARG A 143 5.59 -10.31 -7.15
C ARG A 143 4.96 -11.51 -6.44
N TRP A 144 5.10 -12.67 -7.06
CA TRP A 144 4.78 -13.96 -6.47
C TRP A 144 6.01 -14.53 -5.76
N GLU A 145 5.90 -14.76 -4.46
CA GLU A 145 7.00 -15.24 -3.63
C GLU A 145 6.97 -16.76 -3.49
N GLY A 146 8.13 -17.38 -3.70
CA GLY A 146 8.30 -18.84 -3.74
C GLY A 146 8.48 -19.43 -5.14
N GLN A 147 8.58 -18.59 -6.18
CA GLN A 147 8.96 -19.02 -7.52
C GLN A 147 10.47 -19.32 -7.54
N LYS A 148 10.87 -20.47 -8.11
CA LYS A 148 12.19 -21.12 -7.91
C LYS A 148 13.43 -20.30 -8.30
N ASP A 149 13.27 -19.12 -8.89
CA ASP A 149 14.38 -18.29 -9.42
C ASP A 149 14.66 -17.00 -8.63
N SER A 150 13.99 -16.75 -7.50
CA SER A 150 14.37 -15.63 -6.63
C SER A 150 15.48 -16.06 -5.65
N SER A 151 16.72 -15.68 -5.95
CA SER A 151 17.88 -15.86 -5.07
C SER A 151 17.87 -14.92 -3.86
N SER A 152 16.88 -15.08 -2.99
CA SER A 152 16.83 -14.50 -1.65
C SER A 152 16.22 -15.53 -0.69
N PRO A 153 16.67 -15.56 0.57
CA PRO A 153 16.49 -16.73 1.42
C PRO A 153 15.00 -17.04 1.63
N LEU A 154 14.69 -18.34 1.49
CA LEU A 154 13.40 -18.93 1.78
C LEU A 154 13.21 -19.03 3.30
N LEU A 155 12.13 -18.47 3.83
CA LEU A 155 11.48 -18.96 5.03
C LEU A 155 9.95 -18.98 4.84
N SER A 156 9.36 -20.06 5.30
CA SER A 156 7.95 -20.40 5.16
C SER A 156 7.09 -19.53 6.06
N THR A 157 6.25 -18.68 5.47
CA THR A 157 5.19 -17.98 6.19
C THR A 157 3.95 -17.89 5.30
N ALA A 158 2.78 -18.14 5.88
CA ALA A 158 1.50 -18.22 5.19
C ALA A 158 0.91 -16.84 4.84
N PHE A 159 1.67 -15.85 4.38
CA PHE A 159 1.23 -14.45 4.52
C PHE A 159 1.74 -13.60 3.37
N VAL A 160 0.96 -12.59 2.93
CA VAL A 160 1.22 -11.81 1.70
C VAL A 160 2.16 -10.64 1.97
N PRO A 161 3.47 -10.70 1.63
CA PRO A 161 4.32 -9.53 1.71
C PRO A 161 4.18 -8.80 0.37
N TRP A 162 4.02 -7.49 0.46
CA TRP A 162 4.19 -6.60 -0.69
C TRP A 162 5.31 -5.63 -0.34
N LYS A 163 6.27 -5.50 -1.26
CA LYS A 163 7.52 -4.79 -1.03
C LYS A 163 7.42 -3.37 -1.55
N LEU A 164 7.41 -2.37 -0.67
CA LEU A 164 7.63 -0.98 -1.04
C LEU A 164 9.14 -0.69 -1.08
N ASN A 165 9.73 -0.70 -2.28
CA ASN A 165 11.13 -0.30 -2.43
C ASN A 165 11.26 1.22 -2.26
N ARG A 166 12.09 1.65 -1.29
CA ARG A 166 12.57 3.02 -1.05
C ARG A 166 11.51 4.12 -1.18
N VAL A 167 10.90 4.50 -0.07
CA VAL A 167 10.42 5.87 0.14
C VAL A 167 11.39 6.56 1.11
N GLY A 168 12.37 7.26 0.56
CA GLY A 168 13.28 8.07 1.35
C GLY A 168 12.59 9.36 1.76
N TYR A 169 12.24 9.51 3.03
CA TYR A 169 11.84 10.80 3.60
C TYR A 169 13.09 11.53 4.07
N LYS A 170 13.26 12.78 3.63
CA LYS A 170 14.19 13.72 4.26
C LYS A 170 13.35 14.65 5.13
N PHE A 171 13.31 14.40 6.44
CA PHE A 171 12.85 15.42 7.39
C PHE A 171 13.93 16.50 7.43
N VAL A 172 13.59 17.69 6.92
CA VAL A 172 14.36 18.90 7.21
C VAL A 172 13.77 19.43 8.51
N TRP A 173 14.53 19.34 9.59
CA TRP A 173 14.29 20.09 10.81
C TRP A 173 14.82 21.52 10.63
#